data_AF-A0A6L3VDD7-F1
#
_entry.id   AF-A0A6L3VDD7-F1
#
_cell.length_a   1.000
_cell.length_b   1.000
_cell.length_c   1.000
_cell.angle_alpha   90.00
_cell.angle_beta   90.00
_cell.angle_gamma   90.00
#
_symmetry.space_group_name_H-M   'P 1'
#
loop_
_entity.id
_entity.type
_entity.pdbx_description
1 polymer ?
#
loop_
_entity_poly.entity_id
_entity_poly.type
_entity_poly.pdbx_seq_one_letter_code
_entity_poly.pdbx_strand_id
1 'polypeptide(L)'
;SRGGGRWGGSGGRWWVWVGRAVLWALILVILVNGIRAPFERFTAKDGDSAGTGATPKPGKGTGFPSSAAGAFALQFANVYLNYDQKNAPAREAQLRTFLPDGADAQFGWNGVGTLQVQSVQVAGVDARDAHNGTVTVLARTADKWLRLSVPVYAADGGALVVSGRPALLPPPTKAALPQGGVQDRDTALENELQPFLGTFFQAYASGNQAALSRFSDGTPIAGLAGSVSYVQVKEVVAPKGAADERTVTTTVGWQLPGGAGAGGGGELDQAYELTVVKKGTTWYVRDIRGTTEPNAS
;
A
#
# COMPACT_ATOMS: atom_id res chain seq x y z
N SER A 1 -63.58 21.89 -39.67
CA SER A 1 -62.15 21.84 -39.26
C SER A 1 -62.00 20.73 -38.23
N ARG A 2 -61.16 19.73 -38.52
CA ARG A 2 -60.86 18.57 -37.67
C ARG A 2 -59.67 18.87 -36.73
N GLY A 3 -59.70 18.29 -35.53
CA GLY A 3 -58.58 18.08 -34.61
C GLY A 3 -59.19 17.51 -33.32
N GLY A 4 -58.96 16.26 -32.92
CA GLY A 4 -57.67 15.68 -32.48
C GLY A 4 -57.60 15.82 -30.95
N GLY A 5 -57.32 14.83 -30.11
CA GLY A 5 -56.90 13.46 -30.28
C GLY A 5 -56.99 12.71 -28.94
N ARG A 6 -56.74 11.39 -29.01
CA ARG A 6 -56.76 10.39 -27.94
C ARG A 6 -55.89 10.78 -26.73
N TRP A 7 -56.42 10.53 -25.53
CA TRP A 7 -55.63 10.34 -24.32
C TRP A 7 -55.42 8.85 -24.06
N GLY A 8 -54.17 8.46 -23.86
CA GLY A 8 -53.75 7.18 -23.28
C GLY A 8 -52.44 7.40 -22.54
N GLY A 9 -52.23 6.68 -21.43
CA GLY A 9 -50.95 6.63 -20.70
C GLY A 9 -51.13 6.59 -19.19
N SER A 10 -51.23 5.40 -18.58
CA SER A 10 -50.11 4.62 -18.01
C SER A 10 -49.55 5.16 -16.68
N GLY A 11 -50.29 4.97 -15.58
CA GLY A 11 -49.89 5.35 -14.22
C GLY A 11 -49.08 4.31 -13.44
N GLY A 12 -48.12 3.60 -14.06
CA GLY A 12 -47.41 2.49 -13.39
C GLY A 12 -45.88 2.49 -13.49
N ARG A 13 -45.26 3.45 -14.18
CA ARG A 13 -43.83 3.35 -14.57
C ARG A 13 -42.85 4.11 -13.66
N TRP A 14 -43.32 4.94 -12.72
CA TRP A 14 -42.42 5.80 -11.92
C TRP A 14 -41.78 5.09 -10.71
N TRP A 15 -42.46 4.10 -10.10
CA TRP A 15 -41.90 3.32 -8.97
C TRP A 15 -40.73 2.42 -9.40
N VAL A 16 -40.71 1.97 -10.66
CA VAL A 16 -39.61 1.17 -11.21
C VAL A 16 -38.33 2.00 -11.41
N TRP A 17 -38.44 3.31 -11.61
CA TRP A 17 -37.30 4.21 -11.78
C TRP A 17 -36.56 4.48 -10.46
N VAL A 18 -37.29 4.64 -9.35
CA VAL A 18 -36.69 4.86 -8.02
C VAL A 18 -35.98 3.60 -7.53
N GLY A 19 -36.59 2.42 -7.71
CA GLY A 19 -35.97 1.14 -7.35
C GLY A 19 -34.68 0.86 -8.13
N ARG A 20 -34.60 1.26 -9.41
CA ARG A 20 -33.39 1.15 -10.21
C ARG A 20 -32.29 2.10 -9.77
N ALA A 21 -32.62 3.33 -9.34
CA ALA A 21 -31.61 4.29 -8.86
C ALA A 21 -30.91 3.80 -7.59
N VAL A 22 -31.65 3.18 -6.66
CA VAL A 22 -31.08 2.57 -5.45
C VAL A 22 -30.25 1.33 -5.78
N LEU A 23 -30.73 0.49 -6.71
CA LEU A 23 -29.97 -0.68 -7.19
C LEU A 23 -28.65 -0.25 -7.87
N TRP A 24 -28.69 0.78 -8.71
CA TRP A 24 -27.50 1.34 -9.34
C TRP A 24 -26.54 1.96 -8.33
N ALA A 25 -27.03 2.66 -7.31
CA ALA A 25 -26.19 3.19 -6.23
C ALA A 25 -25.51 2.07 -5.42
N LEU A 26 -26.22 0.96 -5.16
CA LEU A 26 -25.68 -0.18 -4.42
C LEU A 26 -24.65 -0.97 -5.25
N ILE A 27 -24.90 -1.13 -6.55
CA ILE A 27 -23.92 -1.68 -7.51
C ILE A 27 -22.67 -0.79 -7.61
N LEU A 28 -22.84 0.53 -7.61
CA LEU A 28 -21.72 1.48 -7.69
C LEU A 28 -20.87 1.48 -6.41
N VAL A 29 -21.47 1.30 -5.23
CA VAL A 29 -20.74 1.10 -3.96
C VAL A 29 -19.95 -0.23 -3.97
N ILE A 30 -20.51 -1.30 -4.53
CA ILE A 30 -19.82 -2.60 -4.65
C ILE A 30 -18.65 -2.51 -5.65
N LEU A 31 -18.82 -1.77 -6.76
CA LEU A 31 -17.76 -1.53 -7.75
C LEU A 31 -16.64 -0.61 -7.25
N VAL A 32 -16.94 0.36 -6.39
CA VAL A 32 -15.93 1.27 -5.82
C VAL A 32 -15.11 0.60 -4.70
N ASN A 33 -15.69 -0.35 -3.96
CA ASN A 33 -14.96 -1.16 -2.97
C ASN A 33 -14.31 -2.41 -3.57
N GLY A 34 -14.69 -2.82 -4.78
CA GLY A 34 -14.13 -3.95 -5.49
C GLY A 34 -13.52 -3.51 -6.80
N ILE A 35 -12.33 -2.88 -6.74
CA ILE A 35 -11.20 -2.93 -7.70
C ILE A 35 -10.20 -1.82 -7.30
N ARG A 36 -9.07 -2.21 -6.67
CA ARG A 36 -7.76 -1.58 -6.89
C ARG A 36 -6.75 -2.69 -7.13
N ALA A 37 -6.20 -2.66 -8.35
CA ALA A 37 -5.37 -3.60 -9.10
C ALA A 37 -3.94 -3.80 -8.48
N PRO A 38 -2.98 -4.58 -9.09
CA PRO A 38 -3.04 -5.27 -10.39
C PRO A 38 -2.50 -6.72 -10.43
N PHE A 39 -2.96 -7.47 -11.44
CA PHE A 39 -2.30 -8.65 -11.99
C PHE A 39 -1.19 -8.23 -12.95
N GLU A 40 0.04 -8.11 -12.45
CA GLU A 40 1.26 -8.13 -13.27
C GLU A 40 2.41 -8.73 -12.46
N ARG A 41 2.41 -10.05 -12.22
CA ARG A 41 3.63 -10.83 -11.88
C ARG A 41 3.46 -12.29 -12.27
N PHE A 42 3.27 -12.55 -13.55
CA PHE A 42 3.56 -13.86 -14.13
C PHE A 42 4.27 -13.66 -15.45
N THR A 43 5.56 -13.29 -15.38
CA THR A 43 6.62 -13.60 -16.35
C THR A 43 7.88 -12.79 -16.03
N ALA A 44 8.69 -13.29 -15.08
CA ALA A 44 10.12 -13.04 -15.08
C ALA A 44 10.80 -14.31 -14.57
N LYS A 45 11.52 -14.96 -15.48
CA LYS A 45 12.38 -16.13 -15.25
C LYS A 45 13.57 -15.74 -14.39
N ASP A 46 14.12 -16.76 -13.76
CA ASP A 46 15.23 -16.78 -12.79
C ASP A 46 16.47 -15.98 -13.18
N GLY A 47 17.11 -15.41 -12.17
CA GLY A 47 18.46 -14.84 -12.23
C GLY A 47 19.04 -14.71 -10.83
N ASP A 48 19.91 -15.65 -10.47
CA ASP A 48 20.70 -15.66 -9.24
C ASP A 48 21.52 -14.38 -9.06
N SER A 49 21.58 -13.85 -7.83
CA SER A 49 22.78 -13.22 -7.25
C SER A 49 22.62 -13.01 -5.74
N ALA A 50 23.64 -13.46 -5.00
CA ALA A 50 23.74 -13.48 -3.55
C ALA A 50 24.03 -12.09 -2.94
N GLY A 51 23.48 -11.83 -1.76
CA GLY A 51 23.80 -10.68 -0.91
C GLY A 51 23.18 -10.82 0.48
N THR A 52 24.02 -11.01 1.49
CA THR A 52 23.69 -11.23 2.90
C THR A 52 23.04 -10.01 3.56
N GLY A 53 21.74 -10.14 3.84
CA GLY A 53 20.98 -9.32 4.78
C GLY A 53 19.82 -10.18 5.28
N ALA A 54 19.65 -10.30 6.60
CA ALA A 54 18.65 -11.18 7.20
C ALA A 54 17.23 -10.70 6.87
N THR A 55 16.71 -11.19 5.76
CA THR A 55 15.29 -11.31 5.46
C THR A 55 14.63 -12.20 6.52
N PRO A 56 13.38 -11.95 6.94
CA PRO A 56 12.64 -12.96 7.67
C PRO A 56 12.59 -14.16 6.75
N LYS A 57 13.33 -15.20 7.14
CA LYS A 57 13.48 -16.45 6.41
C LYS A 57 12.06 -16.88 6.00
N PRO A 58 11.69 -16.95 4.71
CA PRO A 58 10.57 -17.80 4.34
C PRO A 58 10.97 -19.15 4.91
N GLY A 59 10.23 -19.65 5.90
CA GLY A 59 10.48 -20.98 6.43
C GLY A 59 10.65 -21.88 5.21
N LYS A 60 11.78 -22.61 5.13
CA LYS A 60 11.92 -23.68 4.14
C LYS A 60 10.62 -24.48 4.24
N GLY A 61 9.81 -24.36 3.20
CA GLY A 61 8.35 -24.36 3.33
C GLY A 61 7.88 -25.59 4.06
N THR A 62 7.10 -25.41 5.12
CA THR A 62 6.44 -26.53 5.80
C THR A 62 5.54 -27.34 4.87
N GLY A 63 5.36 -26.94 3.61
CA GLY A 63 4.36 -27.42 2.67
C GLY A 63 3.05 -26.64 2.76
N PHE A 64 2.92 -25.77 3.78
CA PHE A 64 1.71 -25.00 4.01
C PHE A 64 1.43 -23.99 2.90
N PRO A 65 0.18 -23.91 2.39
CA PRO A 65 -0.18 -23.01 1.30
C PRO A 65 -0.38 -21.57 1.80
N SER A 66 0.69 -20.88 2.22
CA SER A 66 0.61 -19.58 2.89
C SER A 66 -0.15 -18.50 2.11
N SER A 67 0.02 -18.43 0.79
CA SER A 67 -0.70 -17.44 -0.04
C SER A 67 -2.21 -17.72 -0.06
N ALA A 68 -2.61 -18.98 -0.20
CA ALA A 68 -4.02 -19.37 -0.20
C ALA A 68 -4.65 -19.18 1.19
N ALA A 69 -3.94 -19.60 2.25
CA ALA A 69 -4.35 -19.39 3.64
C ALA A 69 -4.51 -17.90 3.97
N GLY A 70 -3.58 -17.05 3.51
CA GLY A 70 -3.66 -15.60 3.65
C GLY A 70 -4.92 -15.02 3.02
N ALA A 71 -5.20 -15.37 1.77
CA ALA A 71 -6.40 -14.92 1.07
C ALA A 71 -7.70 -15.43 1.72
N PHE A 72 -7.72 -16.70 2.13
CA PHE A 72 -8.84 -17.32 2.82
C PHE A 72 -9.14 -16.63 4.16
N ALA A 73 -8.12 -16.40 4.98
CA ALA A 73 -8.26 -15.71 6.26
C ALA A 73 -8.67 -14.24 6.10
N LEU A 74 -8.24 -13.57 5.03
CA LEU A 74 -8.69 -12.20 4.71
C LEU A 74 -10.19 -12.15 4.42
N GLN A 75 -10.70 -13.09 3.62
CA GLN A 75 -12.14 -13.20 3.35
C GLN A 75 -12.93 -13.54 4.62
N PHE A 76 -12.47 -14.53 5.39
CA PHE A 76 -13.05 -14.86 6.69
C PHE A 76 -13.10 -13.64 7.61
N ALA A 77 -11.99 -12.93 7.77
CA ALA A 77 -11.90 -11.78 8.66
C ALA A 77 -12.83 -10.64 8.24
N ASN A 78 -13.03 -10.44 6.93
CA ASN A 78 -13.98 -9.46 6.41
C ASN A 78 -15.43 -9.80 6.83
N VAL A 79 -15.83 -11.06 6.83
CA VAL A 79 -17.17 -11.47 7.32
C VAL A 79 -17.22 -11.47 8.85
N TYR A 80 -16.17 -11.94 9.50
CA TYR A 80 -16.10 -12.08 10.95
C TYR A 80 -16.15 -10.72 11.67
N LEU A 81 -15.43 -9.72 11.15
CA LEU A 81 -15.29 -8.39 11.76
C LEU A 81 -16.36 -7.38 11.31
N ASN A 82 -17.20 -7.71 10.33
CA ASN A 82 -18.35 -6.88 9.95
C ASN A 82 -19.63 -7.50 10.51
N TYR A 83 -19.95 -7.16 11.76
CA TYR A 83 -21.13 -7.65 12.48
C TYR A 83 -22.22 -6.58 12.55
N ASP A 84 -23.46 -6.99 12.36
CA ASP A 84 -24.65 -6.23 12.69
C ASP A 84 -25.73 -7.19 13.17
N GLN A 85 -26.21 -6.98 14.41
CA GLN A 85 -27.27 -7.80 15.00
C GLN A 85 -28.54 -7.91 14.14
N LYS A 86 -28.83 -6.88 13.32
CA LYS A 86 -29.99 -6.90 12.41
C LYS A 86 -29.81 -7.85 11.23
N ASN A 87 -28.56 -8.16 10.88
CA ASN A 87 -28.17 -8.95 9.72
C ASN A 87 -27.44 -10.25 10.11
N ALA A 88 -27.55 -10.66 11.38
CA ALA A 88 -26.83 -11.83 11.92
C ALA A 88 -27.08 -13.13 11.13
N PRO A 89 -28.30 -13.47 10.66
CA PRO A 89 -28.52 -14.69 9.87
C PRO A 89 -27.81 -14.68 8.51
N ALA A 90 -27.75 -13.52 7.84
CA ALA A 90 -27.07 -13.40 6.55
C ALA A 90 -25.55 -13.58 6.70
N ARG A 91 -24.98 -12.94 7.73
CA ARG A 91 -23.56 -13.11 8.11
C ARG A 91 -23.24 -14.56 8.45
N GLU A 92 -24.12 -15.23 9.19
CA GLU A 92 -23.98 -16.63 9.56
C GLU A 92 -23.87 -17.55 8.34
N ALA A 93 -24.71 -17.33 7.32
CA ALA A 93 -24.65 -18.07 6.07
C ALA A 93 -23.31 -17.88 5.34
N GLN A 94 -22.77 -16.66 5.37
CA GLN A 94 -21.45 -16.36 4.79
C GLN A 94 -20.32 -17.03 5.58
N LEU A 95 -20.38 -16.98 6.91
CA LEU A 95 -19.37 -17.58 7.80
C LEU A 95 -19.23 -19.07 7.62
N ARG A 96 -20.33 -19.80 7.37
CA ARG A 96 -20.31 -21.27 7.20
C ARG A 96 -19.31 -21.76 6.16
N THR A 97 -19.04 -20.98 5.12
CA THR A 97 -18.05 -21.33 4.07
C THR A 97 -16.63 -21.48 4.61
N PHE A 98 -16.34 -20.88 5.77
CA PHE A 98 -15.00 -20.85 6.37
C PHE A 98 -14.86 -21.79 7.57
N LEU A 99 -15.96 -22.35 8.07
CA LEU A 99 -16.00 -23.08 9.33
C LEU A 99 -16.15 -24.58 9.09
N PRO A 100 -15.65 -25.43 10.01
CA PRO A 100 -15.91 -26.86 9.94
C PRO A 100 -17.39 -27.15 10.21
N ASP A 101 -17.87 -28.27 9.68
CA ASP A 101 -19.23 -28.74 9.96
C ASP A 101 -19.47 -28.87 11.47
N GLY A 102 -20.62 -28.40 11.94
CA GLY A 102 -20.99 -28.41 13.35
C GLY A 102 -20.36 -27.30 14.20
N ALA A 103 -19.59 -26.38 13.62
CA ALA A 103 -19.11 -25.19 14.34
C ALA A 103 -20.27 -24.26 14.78
N ASP A 104 -20.06 -23.54 15.88
CA ASP A 104 -20.94 -22.45 16.31
C ASP A 104 -21.09 -21.41 15.20
N ALA A 105 -22.33 -21.14 14.81
CA ALA A 105 -22.64 -20.36 13.62
C ALA A 105 -22.32 -18.87 13.80
N GLN A 106 -22.35 -18.38 15.05
CA GLN A 106 -21.95 -17.01 15.39
C GLN A 106 -20.44 -16.89 15.65
N PHE A 107 -19.75 -18.02 15.76
CA PHE A 107 -18.32 -18.19 15.97
C PHE A 107 -17.74 -17.31 17.08
N GLY A 108 -18.48 -17.18 18.20
CA GLY A 108 -18.08 -16.38 19.36
C GLY A 108 -18.72 -15.00 19.49
N TRP A 109 -19.56 -14.58 18.55
CA TRP A 109 -20.43 -13.41 18.72
C TRP A 109 -21.63 -13.75 19.61
N ASN A 110 -22.00 -12.85 20.53
CA ASN A 110 -23.12 -13.05 21.44
C ASN A 110 -24.48 -12.62 20.85
N GLY A 111 -24.53 -12.25 19.57
CA GLY A 111 -25.75 -11.79 18.93
C GLY A 111 -26.05 -10.29 19.08
N VAL A 112 -25.23 -9.51 19.80
CA VAL A 112 -25.56 -8.12 20.15
C VAL A 112 -24.57 -7.11 19.55
N GLY A 113 -25.11 -5.96 19.12
CA GLY A 113 -24.33 -4.78 18.72
C GLY A 113 -23.92 -4.76 17.25
N THR A 114 -22.89 -3.97 16.96
CA THR A 114 -22.33 -3.81 15.62
C THR A 114 -20.80 -3.66 15.67
N LEU A 115 -20.14 -4.13 14.63
CA LEU A 115 -18.73 -3.86 14.35
C LEU A 115 -18.57 -3.70 12.85
N GLN A 116 -17.82 -2.69 12.43
CA GLN A 116 -17.56 -2.43 11.02
C GLN A 116 -16.08 -2.08 10.84
N VAL A 117 -15.46 -2.70 9.85
CA VAL A 117 -14.07 -2.44 9.44
C VAL A 117 -14.06 -1.82 8.05
N GLN A 118 -13.24 -0.79 7.88
CA GLN A 118 -13.03 -0.06 6.63
C GLN A 118 -12.04 -0.78 5.70
N SER A 119 -11.10 -1.53 6.28
CA SER A 119 -10.14 -2.33 5.52
C SER A 119 -9.66 -3.53 6.33
N VAL A 120 -9.22 -4.56 5.60
CA VAL A 120 -8.65 -5.80 6.13
C VAL A 120 -7.44 -6.17 5.27
N GLN A 121 -6.32 -6.51 5.88
CA GLN A 121 -5.06 -6.84 5.21
C GLN A 121 -4.35 -7.99 5.93
N VAL A 122 -3.68 -8.86 5.17
CA VAL A 122 -2.82 -9.91 5.74
C VAL A 122 -1.50 -9.26 6.16
N ALA A 123 -1.12 -9.43 7.43
CA ALA A 123 0.16 -8.95 7.95
C ALA A 123 1.23 -10.03 8.02
N GLY A 124 0.84 -11.31 8.03
CA GLY A 124 1.79 -12.42 8.02
C GLY A 124 1.10 -13.77 8.18
N VAL A 125 1.83 -14.82 7.82
CA VAL A 125 1.41 -16.21 8.00
C VAL A 125 2.53 -16.92 8.74
N ASP A 126 2.17 -17.52 9.87
CA ASP A 126 3.07 -18.37 10.67
C ASP A 126 2.63 -19.83 10.50
N ALA A 127 3.38 -20.58 9.69
CA ALA A 127 3.08 -21.98 9.42
C ALA A 127 3.75 -22.87 10.47
N ARG A 128 2.95 -23.67 11.17
CA ARG A 128 3.42 -24.62 12.17
C ARG A 128 3.91 -25.92 11.53
N ASP A 129 3.17 -26.39 10.53
CA ASP A 129 3.45 -27.62 9.76
C ASP A 129 2.80 -27.52 8.37
N ALA A 130 2.72 -28.62 7.61
CA ALA A 130 2.16 -28.64 6.25
C ALA A 130 0.66 -28.32 6.19
N HIS A 131 -0.05 -28.58 7.27
CA HIS A 131 -1.51 -28.47 7.34
C HIS A 131 -1.96 -27.33 8.23
N ASN A 132 -1.12 -26.85 9.15
CA ASN A 132 -1.54 -25.89 10.14
C ASN A 132 -0.72 -24.60 10.08
N GLY A 133 -1.43 -23.48 10.06
CA GLY A 133 -0.84 -22.16 10.19
C GLY A 133 -1.75 -21.18 10.91
N THR A 134 -1.17 -20.08 11.35
CA THR A 134 -1.90 -18.94 11.92
C THR A 134 -1.69 -17.75 11.00
N VAL A 135 -2.78 -17.20 10.48
CA VAL A 135 -2.75 -15.98 9.68
C VAL A 135 -3.00 -14.79 10.60
N THR A 136 -2.10 -13.80 10.55
CA THR A 136 -2.30 -12.52 11.22
C THR A 136 -2.93 -11.53 10.25
N VAL A 137 -4.07 -10.98 10.64
CA VAL A 137 -4.84 -10.01 9.87
C VAL A 137 -4.85 -8.67 10.62
N LEU A 138 -4.62 -7.58 9.90
CA LEU A 138 -4.82 -6.22 10.37
C LEU A 138 -6.14 -5.69 9.80
N ALA A 139 -6.96 -5.10 10.66
CA ALA A 139 -8.21 -4.47 10.25
C ALA A 139 -8.31 -3.07 10.81
N ARG A 140 -8.89 -2.13 10.05
CA ARG A 140 -9.07 -0.73 10.47
C ARG A 140 -10.54 -0.47 10.72
N THR A 141 -10.93 -0.09 11.93
CA THR A 141 -12.26 0.50 12.21
C THR A 141 -12.24 1.98 11.85
N ALA A 142 -13.26 2.77 12.22
CA ALA A 142 -13.21 4.23 12.07
C ALA A 142 -12.07 4.89 12.87
N ASP A 143 -11.75 4.36 14.05
CA ASP A 143 -10.87 4.98 15.05
C ASP A 143 -9.58 4.22 15.37
N LYS A 144 -9.52 2.90 15.14
CA LYS A 144 -8.41 2.05 15.61
C LYS A 144 -8.02 0.94 14.65
N TRP A 145 -6.79 0.45 14.82
CA TRP A 145 -6.32 -0.80 14.24
C TRP A 145 -6.63 -1.97 15.16
N LEU A 146 -7.15 -3.04 14.59
CA LEU A 146 -7.32 -4.35 15.21
C LEU A 146 -6.31 -5.31 14.62
N ARG A 147 -5.78 -6.20 15.45
CA ARG A 147 -4.96 -7.32 15.02
C ARG A 147 -5.70 -8.60 15.37
N LEU A 148 -5.98 -9.43 14.38
CA LEU A 148 -6.71 -10.69 14.54
C LEU A 148 -5.80 -11.84 14.13
N SER A 149 -5.65 -12.83 15.00
CA SER A 149 -5.03 -14.11 14.66
C SER A 149 -6.12 -15.09 14.22
N VAL A 150 -5.93 -15.74 13.08
CA VAL A 150 -6.88 -16.69 12.47
C VAL A 150 -6.18 -18.02 12.29
N PRO A 151 -6.49 -19.04 13.10
CA PRO A 151 -6.00 -20.40 12.90
C PRO A 151 -6.59 -20.98 11.62
N VAL A 152 -5.74 -21.47 10.71
CA VAL A 152 -6.15 -22.08 9.44
C VAL A 152 -5.58 -23.48 9.35
N TYR A 153 -6.44 -24.43 8.97
CA TYR A 153 -6.06 -25.78 8.57
C TYR A 153 -6.19 -25.93 7.05
N ALA A 154 -5.22 -26.60 6.44
CA ALA A 154 -5.14 -26.93 5.03
C ALA A 154 -5.11 -28.44 4.86
N ALA A 155 -6.13 -29.00 4.22
CA ALA A 155 -6.17 -30.42 3.89
C ALA A 155 -5.35 -30.71 2.62
N ASP A 156 -5.00 -31.98 2.45
CA ASP A 156 -4.52 -32.49 1.17
C ASP A 156 -5.54 -32.18 0.06
N GLY A 157 -5.07 -31.70 -1.09
CA GLY A 157 -5.95 -31.25 -2.18
C GLY A 157 -6.37 -29.78 -2.11
N GLY A 158 -5.89 -29.01 -1.11
CA GLY A 158 -5.97 -27.54 -1.11
C GLY A 158 -7.21 -26.94 -0.46
N ALA A 159 -8.06 -27.76 0.18
CA ALA A 159 -9.19 -27.26 0.96
C ALA A 159 -8.69 -26.56 2.25
N LEU A 160 -9.36 -25.47 2.63
CA LEU A 160 -8.99 -24.64 3.78
C LEU A 160 -10.18 -24.48 4.73
N VAL A 161 -9.90 -24.43 6.03
CA VAL A 161 -10.90 -24.19 7.07
C VAL A 161 -10.29 -23.38 8.22
N VAL A 162 -11.09 -22.56 8.88
CA VAL A 162 -10.71 -21.92 10.14
C VAL A 162 -10.77 -22.98 11.25
N SER A 163 -9.61 -23.37 11.75
CA SER A 163 -9.46 -24.53 12.64
C SER A 163 -9.69 -24.24 14.12
N GLY A 164 -9.84 -22.96 14.48
CA GLY A 164 -10.08 -22.54 15.86
C GLY A 164 -10.60 -21.11 15.97
N ARG A 165 -11.03 -20.72 17.17
CA ARG A 165 -11.53 -19.36 17.41
C ARG A 165 -10.41 -18.34 17.15
N PRO A 166 -10.70 -17.26 16.40
CA PRO A 166 -9.72 -16.22 16.20
C PRO A 166 -9.56 -15.40 17.48
N ALA A 167 -8.37 -14.86 17.70
CA ALA A 167 -8.08 -14.04 18.88
C ALA A 167 -7.67 -12.62 18.47
N LEU A 168 -8.26 -11.63 19.14
CA LEU A 168 -7.80 -10.25 19.07
C LEU A 168 -6.48 -10.14 19.83
N LEU A 169 -5.48 -9.55 19.18
CA LEU A 169 -4.15 -9.33 19.70
C LEU A 169 -3.89 -7.83 19.91
N PRO A 170 -2.90 -7.47 20.73
CA PRO A 170 -2.44 -6.08 20.81
C PRO A 170 -2.07 -5.51 19.44
N PRO A 171 -2.29 -4.21 19.21
CA PRO A 171 -1.85 -3.56 17.97
C PRO A 171 -0.32 -3.67 17.81
N PRO A 172 0.22 -3.63 16.58
CA PRO A 172 1.66 -3.61 16.37
C PRO A 172 2.32 -2.46 17.15
N THR A 173 3.40 -2.78 17.87
CA THR A 173 4.20 -1.78 18.58
C THR A 173 5.12 -1.05 17.61
N LYS A 174 5.31 0.26 17.81
CA LYS A 174 6.30 1.03 17.06
C LYS A 174 7.71 0.50 17.36
N ALA A 175 8.49 0.20 16.34
CA ALA A 175 9.89 -0.17 16.50
C ALA A 175 10.73 1.08 16.87
N ALA A 176 11.75 0.87 17.70
CA ALA A 176 12.78 1.89 17.90
C ALA A 176 13.78 1.82 16.74
N LEU A 177 14.11 2.97 16.18
CA LEU A 177 15.20 3.06 15.21
C LEU A 177 16.54 2.99 15.97
N PRO A 178 17.53 2.24 15.47
CA PRO A 178 18.90 2.36 15.96
C PRO A 178 19.35 3.82 15.86
N GLN A 179 20.05 4.32 16.89
CA GLN A 179 20.65 5.64 16.82
C GLN A 179 21.80 5.59 15.80
N GLY A 180 21.67 6.34 14.70
CA GLY A 180 22.76 6.52 13.75
C GLY A 180 23.88 7.37 14.37
N GLY A 181 25.13 7.04 14.06
CA GLY A 181 26.26 7.90 14.42
C GLY A 181 26.24 9.20 13.61
N VAL A 182 26.72 10.30 14.20
CA VAL A 182 26.97 11.54 13.46
C VAL A 182 28.11 11.28 12.49
N GLN A 183 27.84 11.33 11.18
CA GLN A 183 28.91 11.28 10.18
C GLN A 183 29.55 12.66 10.04
N ASP A 184 30.88 12.67 9.83
CA ASP A 184 31.61 13.91 9.56
C ASP A 184 31.10 14.53 8.24
N ARG A 185 30.48 15.70 8.34
CA ARG A 185 29.95 16.43 7.18
C ARG A 185 31.04 17.19 6.42
N ASP A 186 30.86 17.28 5.12
CA ASP A 186 31.66 18.07 4.19
C ASP A 186 30.84 19.27 3.71
N THR A 187 30.84 20.33 4.52
CA THR A 187 30.03 21.53 4.27
C THR A 187 30.43 22.27 2.99
N ALA A 188 31.68 22.12 2.54
CA ALA A 188 32.12 22.71 1.28
C ALA A 188 31.43 22.04 0.09
N LEU A 189 31.37 20.70 0.09
CA LEU A 189 30.66 19.95 -0.94
C LEU A 189 29.15 20.19 -0.89
N GLU A 190 28.55 20.26 0.30
CA GLU A 190 27.11 20.53 0.44
C GLU A 190 26.70 21.84 -0.25
N ASN A 191 27.48 22.91 -0.01
CA ASN A 191 27.27 24.21 -0.65
C ASN A 191 27.52 24.17 -2.16
N GLU A 192 28.48 23.37 -2.64
CA GLU A 192 28.76 23.16 -4.07
C GLU A 192 27.60 22.44 -4.77
N LEU A 193 27.02 21.42 -4.13
CA LEU A 193 25.97 20.58 -4.70
C LEU A 193 24.58 21.23 -4.68
N GLN A 194 24.27 22.09 -3.72
CA GLN A 194 22.93 22.67 -3.57
C GLN A 194 22.36 23.34 -4.84
N PRO A 195 23.07 24.26 -5.53
CA PRO A 195 22.56 24.85 -6.76
C PRO A 195 22.46 23.84 -7.92
N PHE A 196 23.42 22.92 -8.03
CA PHE A 196 23.42 21.85 -9.02
C PHE A 196 22.17 20.97 -8.86
N LEU A 197 21.93 20.48 -7.64
CA LEU A 197 20.80 19.63 -7.32
C LEU A 197 19.47 20.36 -7.52
N GLY A 198 19.41 21.67 -7.30
CA GLY A 198 18.20 22.45 -7.59
C GLY A 198 17.79 22.36 -9.07
N THR A 199 18.75 22.50 -9.99
CA THR A 199 18.47 22.36 -11.43
C THR A 199 18.15 20.93 -11.84
N PHE A 200 18.85 19.95 -11.27
CA PHE A 200 18.56 18.54 -11.48
C PHE A 200 17.14 18.19 -11.04
N PHE A 201 16.71 18.58 -9.84
CA PHE A 201 15.39 18.26 -9.31
C PHE A 201 14.26 19.00 -10.03
N GLN A 202 14.52 20.19 -10.59
CA GLN A 202 13.59 20.85 -11.50
C GLN A 202 13.36 20.02 -12.79
N ALA A 203 14.43 19.49 -13.39
CA ALA A 203 14.31 18.58 -14.53
C ALA A 203 13.63 17.26 -14.14
N TYR A 204 13.98 16.72 -12.96
CA TYR A 204 13.41 15.51 -12.39
C TYR A 204 11.89 15.61 -12.21
N ALA A 205 11.39 16.74 -11.68
CA ALA A 205 9.96 17.01 -11.53
C ALA A 205 9.22 16.87 -12.85
N SER A 206 9.75 17.50 -13.91
CA SER A 206 9.12 17.53 -15.23
C SER A 206 9.13 16.19 -15.95
N GLY A 207 10.08 15.31 -15.64
CA GLY A 207 10.33 14.09 -16.42
C GLY A 207 10.91 14.33 -17.82
N ASN A 208 11.45 15.53 -18.10
CA ASN A 208 12.08 15.82 -19.38
C ASN A 208 13.40 15.04 -19.53
N GLN A 209 13.36 13.93 -20.29
CA GLN A 209 14.50 13.03 -20.44
C GLN A 209 15.72 13.70 -21.08
N ALA A 210 15.52 14.62 -22.03
CA ALA A 210 16.61 15.33 -22.67
C ALA A 210 17.31 16.27 -21.68
N ALA A 211 16.56 16.93 -20.81
CA ALA A 211 17.13 17.75 -19.74
C ALA A 211 17.86 16.87 -18.70
N LEU A 212 17.23 15.78 -18.24
CA LEU A 212 17.80 14.86 -17.26
C LEU A 212 19.10 14.20 -17.74
N SER A 213 19.19 13.85 -19.02
CA SER A 213 20.40 13.26 -19.60
C SER A 213 21.65 14.14 -19.47
N ARG A 214 21.49 15.46 -19.31
CA ARG A 214 22.60 16.40 -19.12
C ARG A 214 23.17 16.36 -17.70
N PHE A 215 22.38 15.91 -16.74
CA PHE A 215 22.75 15.79 -15.34
C PHE A 215 23.11 14.35 -14.96
N SER A 216 22.88 13.38 -15.84
CA SER A 216 23.00 11.95 -15.50
C SER A 216 24.36 11.38 -15.94
N ASP A 217 24.91 10.48 -15.14
CA ASP A 217 26.05 9.63 -15.51
C ASP A 217 25.60 8.17 -15.59
N GLY A 218 25.67 7.57 -16.77
CA GLY A 218 25.32 6.15 -16.97
C GLY A 218 23.86 5.93 -17.31
N THR A 219 23.17 5.10 -16.51
CA THR A 219 21.81 4.65 -16.81
C THR A 219 20.82 5.83 -16.82
N PRO A 220 19.89 5.88 -17.80
CA PRO A 220 18.88 6.93 -17.83
C PRO A 220 18.06 6.99 -16.53
N ILE A 221 18.08 8.15 -15.88
CA ILE A 221 17.23 8.43 -14.73
C ILE A 221 15.84 8.83 -15.24
N ALA A 222 14.79 8.15 -14.78
CA ALA A 222 13.40 8.51 -15.05
C ALA A 222 12.91 9.55 -14.05
N GLY A 223 12.34 10.65 -14.53
CA GLY A 223 11.75 11.69 -13.66
C GLY A 223 10.30 11.42 -13.26
N LEU A 224 9.72 12.35 -12.52
CA LEU A 224 8.36 12.26 -11.92
C LEU A 224 7.22 12.59 -12.89
N ALA A 225 7.54 12.86 -14.16
CA ALA A 225 6.59 13.08 -15.25
C ALA A 225 5.49 14.13 -14.93
N GLY A 226 5.84 15.19 -14.20
CA GLY A 226 4.94 16.27 -13.83
C GLY A 226 3.94 15.92 -12.73
N SER A 227 4.12 14.81 -12.01
CA SER A 227 3.27 14.41 -10.89
C SER A 227 3.34 15.38 -9.71
N VAL A 228 4.42 16.16 -9.62
CA VAL A 228 4.68 17.21 -8.64
C VAL A 228 5.43 18.36 -9.29
N SER A 229 5.37 19.55 -8.69
CA SER A 229 6.19 20.69 -9.08
C SER A 229 7.36 20.87 -8.10
N TYR A 230 8.54 21.18 -8.62
CA TYR A 230 9.71 21.49 -7.79
C TYR A 230 9.51 22.81 -7.04
N VAL A 231 9.78 22.83 -5.74
CA VAL A 231 9.83 24.04 -4.91
C VAL A 231 11.28 24.44 -4.67
N GLN A 232 12.02 23.58 -3.96
CA GLN A 232 13.41 23.85 -3.59
C GLN A 232 14.14 22.59 -3.10
N VAL A 233 15.47 22.60 -3.17
CA VAL A 233 16.33 21.75 -2.34
C VAL A 233 16.49 22.44 -0.98
N LYS A 234 15.93 21.83 0.07
CA LYS A 234 15.95 22.36 1.44
C LYS A 234 17.25 22.07 2.17
N GLU A 235 17.81 20.88 1.97
CA GLU A 235 19.04 20.44 2.62
C GLU A 235 19.82 19.49 1.73
N VAL A 236 21.15 19.59 1.79
CA VAL A 236 22.09 18.59 1.28
C VAL A 236 22.99 18.18 2.45
N VAL A 237 23.10 16.88 2.69
CA VAL A 237 24.02 16.29 3.67
C VAL A 237 25.01 15.43 2.91
N ALA A 238 26.29 15.79 2.99
CA ALA A 238 27.36 15.06 2.32
C ALA A 238 28.39 14.57 3.36
N PRO A 239 28.39 13.29 3.72
CA PRO A 239 29.46 12.72 4.54
C PRO A 239 30.80 12.81 3.83
N LYS A 240 31.89 13.09 4.56
CA LYS A 240 33.26 13.07 4.02
C LYS A 240 33.54 11.71 3.37
N GLY A 241 34.18 11.75 2.21
CA GLY A 241 34.44 10.56 1.40
C GLY A 241 35.36 10.85 0.22
N ALA A 242 35.43 9.94 -0.73
CA ALA A 242 36.26 10.07 -1.94
C ALA A 242 35.87 11.31 -2.76
N ALA A 243 36.84 12.04 -3.30
CA ALA A 243 36.57 13.32 -3.96
C ALA A 243 35.71 13.22 -5.23
N ASP A 244 35.81 12.10 -5.96
CA ASP A 244 35.25 11.97 -7.30
C ASP A 244 33.88 11.28 -7.32
N GLU A 245 33.49 10.62 -6.24
CA GLU A 245 32.22 9.92 -6.09
C GLU A 245 31.73 9.98 -4.65
N ARG A 246 30.51 10.47 -4.46
CA ARG A 246 29.94 10.72 -3.13
C ARG A 246 28.50 10.24 -3.08
N THR A 247 28.15 9.58 -1.98
CA THR A 247 26.75 9.35 -1.61
C THR A 247 26.30 10.50 -0.73
N VAL A 248 25.24 11.19 -1.13
CA VAL A 248 24.69 12.35 -0.41
C VAL A 248 23.20 12.18 -0.18
N THR A 249 22.70 12.74 0.91
CA THR A 249 21.27 12.79 1.20
C THR A 249 20.77 14.20 0.89
N THR A 250 19.65 14.32 0.17
CA THR A 250 19.05 15.61 -0.19
C THR A 250 17.58 15.64 0.16
N THR A 251 17.16 16.65 0.92
CA THR A 251 15.75 16.91 1.22
C THR A 251 15.20 17.92 0.21
N VAL A 252 14.17 17.52 -0.52
CA VAL A 252 13.54 18.32 -1.58
C VAL A 252 12.09 18.59 -1.23
N GLY A 253 11.69 19.86 -1.35
CA GLY A 253 10.30 20.29 -1.25
C GLY A 253 9.59 20.17 -2.60
N TRP A 254 8.46 19.47 -2.60
CA TRP A 254 7.59 19.28 -3.74
C TRP A 254 6.23 19.93 -3.51
N GLN A 255 5.69 20.55 -4.54
CA GLN A 255 4.34 21.07 -4.55
C GLN A 255 3.43 20.02 -5.21
N LEU A 256 2.48 19.48 -4.46
CA LEU A 256 1.47 18.56 -5.00
C LEU A 256 0.50 19.33 -5.91
N PRO A 257 -0.03 18.70 -6.97
CA PRO A 257 -1.11 19.30 -7.74
C PRO A 257 -2.35 19.48 -6.84
N GLY A 258 -2.92 20.68 -6.85
CA GLY A 258 -4.20 20.94 -6.20
C GLY A 258 -5.33 20.22 -6.93
N GLY A 259 -6.30 19.67 -6.19
CA GLY A 259 -7.53 19.16 -6.80
C GLY A 259 -8.31 20.30 -7.47
N ALA A 260 -9.03 20.01 -8.55
CA ALA A 260 -9.90 21.00 -9.18
C ALA A 260 -10.90 21.55 -8.14
N GLY A 261 -10.76 22.84 -7.79
CA GLY A 261 -11.58 23.51 -6.78
C GLY A 261 -10.98 23.60 -5.37
N ALA A 262 -9.79 23.04 -5.12
CA ALA A 262 -9.02 23.31 -3.91
C ALA A 262 -7.95 24.38 -4.20
N GLY A 263 -7.87 25.41 -3.33
CA GLY A 263 -6.70 26.31 -3.31
C GLY A 263 -5.41 25.48 -3.21
N GLY A 264 -4.31 26.02 -3.76
CA GLY A 264 -3.01 25.37 -4.03
C GLY A 264 -2.70 24.09 -3.24
N GLY A 265 -2.16 23.07 -3.92
CA GLY A 265 -1.84 21.80 -3.27
C GLY A 265 -0.92 21.93 -2.06
N GLY A 266 -0.80 20.89 -1.25
CA GLY A 266 0.16 20.90 -0.14
C GLY A 266 1.61 20.86 -0.63
N GLU A 267 2.54 21.37 0.17
CA GLU A 267 3.96 21.07 0.04
C GLU A 267 4.30 19.75 0.74
N LEU A 268 5.23 18.98 0.17
CA LEU A 268 5.70 17.69 0.64
C LEU A 268 7.23 17.65 0.61
N ASP A 269 7.84 17.41 1.77
CA ASP A 269 9.28 17.20 1.86
C ASP A 269 9.62 15.71 1.66
N GLN A 270 10.59 15.43 0.80
CA GLN A 270 11.09 14.08 0.55
C GLN A 270 12.61 14.04 0.54
N ALA A 271 13.17 13.07 1.24
CA ALA A 271 14.60 12.82 1.30
C ALA A 271 15.00 11.75 0.29
N TYR A 272 16.02 12.08 -0.51
CA TYR A 272 16.62 11.22 -1.53
C TYR A 272 18.07 10.93 -1.17
N GLU A 273 18.51 9.72 -1.43
CA GLU A 273 19.92 9.38 -1.47
C GLU A 273 20.38 9.40 -2.93
N LEU A 274 21.47 10.12 -3.21
CA LEU A 274 22.03 10.26 -4.54
C LEU A 274 23.48 9.80 -4.55
N THR A 275 23.87 9.09 -5.61
CA THR A 275 25.28 8.90 -5.94
C THR A 275 25.67 9.99 -6.93
N VAL A 276 26.53 10.92 -6.52
CA VAL A 276 27.05 12.01 -7.36
C VAL A 276 28.50 11.77 -7.74
N VAL A 277 28.85 12.10 -8.97
CA VAL A 277 30.16 11.83 -9.56
C VAL A 277 30.70 13.13 -10.15
N LYS A 278 31.96 13.45 -9.85
CA LYS A 278 32.64 14.60 -10.42
C LYS A 278 33.39 14.20 -11.69
N LYS A 279 33.11 14.86 -12.82
CA LYS A 279 33.92 14.74 -14.04
C LYS A 279 34.44 16.11 -14.42
N GLY A 280 35.74 16.31 -14.25
CA GLY A 280 36.35 17.64 -14.35
C GLY A 280 35.77 18.56 -13.28
N THR A 281 35.06 19.60 -13.70
CA THR A 281 34.42 20.57 -12.79
C THR A 281 32.90 20.37 -12.68
N THR A 282 32.33 19.39 -13.37
CA THR A 282 30.89 19.19 -13.45
C THR A 282 30.46 17.97 -12.64
N TRP A 283 29.41 18.13 -11.85
CA TRP A 283 28.76 17.05 -11.12
C TRP A 283 27.70 16.38 -11.99
N TYR A 284 27.56 15.07 -11.80
CA TYR A 284 26.53 14.25 -12.43
C TYR A 284 25.89 13.36 -11.37
N VAL A 285 24.61 13.06 -11.54
CA VAL A 285 23.88 12.08 -10.75
C VAL A 285 23.97 10.74 -11.45
N ARG A 286 24.53 9.74 -10.77
CA ARG A 286 24.61 8.36 -11.28
C ARG A 286 23.41 7.52 -10.85
N ASP A 287 22.94 7.72 -9.62
CA ASP A 287 21.81 6.98 -9.05
C ASP A 287 20.99 7.87 -8.11
N ILE A 288 19.70 7.57 -7.99
CA ILE A 288 18.76 8.24 -7.08
C ILE A 288 17.76 7.24 -6.51
N ARG A 289 17.57 7.28 -5.19
CA ARG A 289 16.61 6.43 -4.47
C ARG A 289 16.06 7.12 -3.22
N GLY A 290 15.02 6.55 -2.62
CA GLY A 290 14.57 6.98 -1.29
C GLY A 290 15.62 6.64 -0.23
N THR A 291 15.83 7.53 0.74
CA THR A 291 16.82 7.29 1.79
C THR A 291 16.46 6.06 2.64
N THR A 292 17.49 5.32 3.06
CA THR A 292 17.37 4.20 4.02
C THR A 292 17.92 4.55 5.40
N GLU A 293 18.56 5.72 5.53
CA GLU A 293 19.06 6.22 6.79
C GLU A 293 17.93 6.87 7.59
N PRO A 294 17.88 6.67 8.93
CA PRO A 294 16.98 7.43 9.79
C PRO A 294 17.23 8.92 9.57
N ASN A 295 16.19 9.68 9.22
CA ASN A 295 16.30 11.14 9.14
C ASN A 295 16.80 11.64 10.51
N ALA A 296 17.95 12.31 10.52
CA ALA A 296 18.38 13.09 11.66
C ALA A 296 17.29 14.16 11.88
N SER A 297 16.49 13.96 12.92
CA SER A 297 15.45 14.93 13.32
C SER A 297 16.08 16.05 14.12
#